data_AF-A0A412G048-F1
#
_entry.id   AF-A0A412G048-F1
#
_cell.length_a   1.000
_cell.length_b   1.000
_cell.length_c   1.000
_cell.angle_alpha   90.00
_cell.angle_beta   90.00
_cell.angle_gamma   90.00
#
_symmetry.space_group_name_H-M   'P 1'
#
loop_
_entity.id
_entity.type
_entity.pdbx_description
1 polymer ?
#
loop_
_entity_poly.entity_id
_entity_poly.type
_entity_poly.pdbx_seq_one_letter_code
_entity_poly.pdbx_strand_id
1 'polypeptide(L)'
;MRKIRTCKGSRMNTGSSACSIDWKKVKGAILTEHGVKLPADITGEKLLELCHADRPGRIYPILPFLEYAKNGGEPQVNPVGYGASEYNGLSAQTDTFTLKKFDEVLNAQLLKCANKGWDVYFWNQDNMLIGYNDDTDILAGIPMSTVYPTVTQYPTSSAKSAMTVSFSHEDVEDSQLHFDYVQLDFNPKNFVKGLVDVVFQKLEAENTYKIVEVVGGYDRTEEFGSLIADGAAEVMNNVTSATYSDGIITIVPKAGAVPSLKAPSVLYEKGIRGIEQVS
;
A
#
# COMPACT_ATOMS: atom_id res chain seq x y z
N MET A 1 -16.78 -14.94 13.85
CA MET A 1 -17.30 -13.95 14.83
C MET A 1 -16.48 -12.68 14.72
N ARG A 2 -17.15 -11.54 14.49
CA ARG A 2 -16.53 -10.20 14.48
C ARG A 2 -15.75 -9.95 15.77
N LYS A 3 -14.58 -9.32 15.64
CA LYS A 3 -13.71 -8.99 16.77
C LYS A 3 -14.38 -7.95 17.67
N ILE A 4 -14.72 -8.34 18.90
CA ILE A 4 -15.37 -7.45 19.87
C ILE A 4 -14.33 -6.45 20.41
N ARG A 5 -14.58 -5.15 20.21
CA ARG A 5 -13.72 -4.08 20.72
C ARG A 5 -13.89 -3.92 22.23
N THR A 6 -12.77 -3.80 22.94
CA THR A 6 -12.72 -3.36 24.34
C THR A 6 -12.21 -1.92 24.42
N CYS A 7 -12.91 -1.07 25.15
CA CYS A 7 -12.52 0.33 25.30
C CYS A 7 -11.26 0.51 26.14
N LYS A 8 -10.31 1.30 25.63
CA LYS A 8 -9.12 1.74 26.37
C LYS A 8 -9.31 3.10 27.10
N GLY A 9 -10.49 3.73 26.98
CA GLY A 9 -10.80 5.05 27.55
C GLY A 9 -11.97 5.08 28.53
N SER A 10 -12.15 6.22 29.20
CA SER A 10 -13.17 6.48 30.23
C SER A 10 -14.59 6.38 29.65
N ARG A 11 -15.47 5.64 30.36
CA ARG A 11 -16.86 5.41 29.97
C ARG A 11 -17.73 6.62 30.37
N MET A 12 -18.50 7.17 29.42
CA MET A 12 -19.52 8.18 29.71
C MET A 12 -20.82 7.81 29.00
N ASN A 13 -21.95 7.83 29.72
CA ASN A 13 -23.24 7.30 29.25
C ASN A 13 -24.23 8.43 28.94
N THR A 14 -24.00 9.18 27.87
CA THR A 14 -24.91 10.25 27.40
C THR A 14 -25.46 10.01 25.99
N GLY A 15 -25.51 8.74 25.56
CA GLY A 15 -26.12 8.35 24.27
C GLY A 15 -25.16 8.31 23.07
N SER A 16 -23.88 8.66 23.25
CA SER A 16 -22.80 8.33 22.32
C SER A 16 -22.21 6.95 22.64
N SER A 17 -21.51 6.33 21.67
CA SER A 17 -20.75 5.10 21.93
C SER A 17 -19.83 5.30 23.16
N ALA A 18 -19.88 4.35 24.11
CA ALA A 18 -19.01 4.36 25.30
C ALA A 18 -17.50 4.35 24.96
N CYS A 19 -17.16 4.00 23.71
CA CYS A 19 -15.93 4.36 23.01
C CYS A 19 -16.27 5.27 21.84
N SER A 20 -16.29 6.59 22.03
CA SER A 20 -16.26 7.50 20.89
C SER A 20 -14.92 7.35 20.19
N ILE A 21 -14.93 7.20 18.88
CA ILE A 21 -13.69 7.28 18.10
C ILE A 21 -13.25 8.73 18.11
N ASP A 22 -11.99 8.96 18.47
CA ASP A 22 -11.32 10.19 18.08
C ASP A 22 -10.85 9.99 16.63
N TRP A 23 -11.46 10.73 15.70
CA TRP A 23 -11.08 10.75 14.29
C TRP A 23 -9.77 11.52 14.11
N LYS A 24 -8.73 11.08 14.81
CA LYS A 24 -7.39 11.64 14.66
C LYS A 24 -6.93 11.49 13.23
N LYS A 25 -5.96 12.34 12.89
CA LYS A 25 -5.35 12.38 11.55
C LYS A 25 -4.97 10.97 11.08
N VAL A 26 -5.48 10.60 9.91
CA VAL A 26 -5.05 9.41 9.15
C VAL A 26 -3.55 9.53 8.88
N LYS A 27 -2.82 8.43 9.01
CA LYS A 27 -1.35 8.38 8.88
C LYS A 27 -0.86 7.58 7.68
N GLY A 28 -1.72 6.75 7.10
CA GLY A 28 -1.47 6.07 5.84
C GLY A 28 -2.64 5.20 5.41
N ALA A 29 -2.46 4.56 4.27
CA ALA A 29 -3.40 3.63 3.67
C ALA A 29 -2.73 2.32 3.25
N ILE A 30 -3.51 1.25 3.21
CA ILE A 30 -3.14 -0.05 2.65
C ILE A 30 -4.12 -0.33 1.52
N LEU A 31 -3.62 -0.50 0.30
CA LEU A 31 -4.43 -0.90 -0.84
C LEU A 31 -4.37 -2.42 -0.97
N THR A 32 -5.50 -3.02 -1.33
CA THR A 32 -5.63 -4.43 -1.71
C THR A 32 -6.33 -4.52 -3.05
N GLU A 33 -6.07 -5.60 -3.80
CA GLU A 33 -6.85 -5.85 -5.00
C GLU A 33 -8.35 -5.96 -4.63
N HIS A 34 -9.22 -5.43 -5.48
CA HIS A 34 -10.66 -5.37 -5.20
C HIS A 34 -11.24 -6.75 -4.82
N GLY A 35 -11.98 -6.82 -3.72
CA GLY A 35 -12.53 -8.04 -3.13
C GLY A 35 -11.55 -8.84 -2.26
N VAL A 36 -10.27 -8.47 -2.19
CA VAL A 36 -9.27 -9.12 -1.33
C VAL A 36 -9.23 -8.46 0.04
N LYS A 37 -9.51 -9.25 1.09
CA LYS A 37 -9.53 -8.77 2.48
C LYS A 37 -8.23 -9.01 3.22
N LEU A 38 -7.97 -8.15 4.20
CA LEU A 38 -6.95 -8.43 5.21
C LEU A 38 -7.40 -9.59 6.12
N PRO A 39 -6.48 -10.46 6.58
CA PRO A 39 -6.80 -11.48 7.57
C PRO A 39 -7.39 -10.88 8.85
N ALA A 40 -8.35 -11.57 9.47
CA ALA A 40 -9.02 -11.10 10.69
C ALA A 40 -8.04 -10.91 11.87
N ASP A 41 -7.06 -11.80 12.00
CA ASP A 41 -6.02 -11.76 13.02
C ASP A 41 -4.75 -11.11 12.47
N ILE A 42 -4.88 -9.85 12.02
CA ILE A 42 -3.74 -9.12 11.47
C ILE A 42 -2.72 -8.80 12.57
N THR A 43 -1.47 -9.19 12.34
CA THR A 43 -0.29 -8.81 13.15
C THR A 43 0.65 -7.94 12.32
N GLY A 44 1.61 -7.29 12.98
CA GLY A 44 2.63 -6.52 12.29
C GLY A 44 3.45 -7.37 11.33
N GLU A 45 3.90 -8.55 11.77
CA GLU A 45 4.66 -9.50 10.95
C GLU A 45 3.84 -9.96 9.74
N LYS A 46 2.53 -10.20 9.93
CA LYS A 46 1.65 -10.60 8.83
C LYS A 46 1.48 -9.49 7.79
N LEU A 47 1.42 -8.21 8.21
CA LEU A 47 1.41 -7.10 7.24
C LEU A 47 2.68 -7.06 6.41
N LEU A 48 3.84 -7.26 7.04
CA LEU A 48 5.11 -7.28 6.32
C LEU A 48 5.17 -8.44 5.32
N GLU A 49 4.73 -9.64 5.72
CA GLU A 49 4.61 -10.81 4.84
C GLU A 49 3.69 -10.50 3.66
N LEU A 50 2.50 -9.93 3.91
CA LEU A 50 1.53 -9.56 2.88
C LEU A 50 2.06 -8.50 1.89
N CYS A 51 2.96 -7.60 2.31
CA CYS A 51 3.62 -6.69 1.37
C CYS A 51 4.49 -7.42 0.34
N HIS A 52 4.95 -8.64 0.67
CA HIS A 52 5.81 -9.47 -0.18
C HIS A 52 5.05 -10.67 -0.78
N ALA A 53 3.78 -10.84 -0.45
CA ALA A 53 2.99 -11.96 -0.96
C ALA A 53 2.85 -11.90 -2.49
N ASP A 54 2.56 -13.05 -3.08
CA ASP A 54 2.17 -13.12 -4.49
C ASP A 54 0.78 -12.53 -4.70
N ARG A 55 0.54 -12.00 -5.91
CA ARG A 55 -0.77 -11.48 -6.29
C ARG A 55 -1.76 -12.66 -6.39
N PRO A 56 -3.03 -12.50 -5.97
CA PRO A 56 -3.68 -11.24 -5.57
C PRO A 56 -3.58 -10.90 -4.07
N GLY A 57 -2.90 -11.73 -3.26
CA GLY A 57 -2.83 -11.54 -1.80
C GLY A 57 -1.88 -10.41 -1.34
N ARG A 58 -1.22 -9.73 -2.27
CA ARG A 58 -0.28 -8.66 -1.97
C ARG A 58 -1.00 -7.38 -1.54
N ILE A 59 -0.44 -6.71 -0.53
CA ILE A 59 -0.92 -5.41 -0.06
C ILE A 59 0.07 -4.29 -0.39
N TYR A 60 -0.44 -3.10 -0.67
CA TYR A 60 0.36 -1.96 -1.15
C TYR A 60 0.20 -0.78 -0.19
N PRO A 61 1.17 -0.53 0.70
CA PRO A 61 1.08 0.54 1.67
C PRO A 61 1.44 1.91 1.07
N ILE A 62 0.69 2.96 1.42
CA ILE A 62 0.94 4.36 1.08
C ILE A 62 1.03 5.19 2.36
N LEU A 63 2.22 5.74 2.62
CA LEU A 63 2.53 6.47 3.85
C LEU A 63 3.80 7.32 3.70
N PRO A 64 4.05 8.29 4.60
CA PRO A 64 3.14 8.82 5.60
C PRO A 64 2.26 9.95 5.05
N PHE A 65 0.98 9.95 5.44
CA PHE A 65 0.08 11.08 5.22
C PHE A 65 0.31 12.21 6.22
N LEU A 66 0.29 13.44 5.72
CA LEU A 66 0.46 14.67 6.49
C LEU A 66 -0.84 15.44 6.64
N GLU A 67 -1.56 15.63 5.54
CA GLU A 67 -2.76 16.45 5.45
C GLU A 67 -3.84 15.70 4.69
N TYR A 68 -5.09 16.03 5.00
CA TYR A 68 -6.29 15.48 4.39
C TYR A 68 -7.11 16.62 3.80
N ALA A 69 -7.60 16.42 2.59
CA ALA A 69 -8.58 17.28 1.94
C ALA A 69 -9.69 16.42 1.34
N LYS A 70 -10.93 16.81 1.61
CA LYS A 70 -12.13 16.21 1.01
C LYS A 70 -12.56 17.05 -0.19
N ASN A 71 -12.96 16.40 -1.27
CA ASN A 71 -13.67 17.02 -2.37
C ASN A 71 -14.93 16.20 -2.69
N GLY A 72 -16.09 16.85 -2.76
CA GLY A 72 -17.36 16.18 -3.05
C GLY A 72 -17.94 15.46 -1.83
N GLY A 73 -18.93 14.59 -2.04
CA GLY A 73 -19.62 13.87 -0.96
C GLY A 73 -20.68 14.72 -0.22
N GLU A 74 -21.24 15.72 -0.89
CA GLU A 74 -22.33 16.55 -0.40
C GLU A 74 -23.69 16.04 -0.90
N PRO A 75 -24.76 16.16 -0.09
CA PRO A 75 -26.12 15.83 -0.51
C PRO A 75 -26.55 16.60 -1.76
N GLN A 76 -27.09 15.88 -2.73
CA GLN A 76 -27.78 16.45 -3.88
C GLN A 76 -29.27 16.48 -3.59
N VAL A 77 -29.89 17.65 -3.77
CA VAL A 77 -31.33 17.83 -3.56
C VAL A 77 -31.95 18.48 -4.79
N ASN A 78 -33.11 17.97 -5.22
CA ASN A 78 -33.83 18.50 -6.37
C ASN A 78 -35.20 19.05 -5.94
N PRO A 79 -35.65 20.19 -6.48
CA PRO A 79 -37.00 20.70 -6.26
C PRO A 79 -38.02 19.91 -7.10
N VAL A 80 -39.10 19.43 -6.48
CA VAL A 80 -40.24 18.81 -7.17
C VAL A 80 -41.40 19.80 -7.25
N GLY A 81 -41.45 20.58 -8.34
CA GLY A 81 -42.50 21.59 -8.55
C GLY A 81 -42.48 22.68 -7.47
N TYR A 82 -43.62 22.90 -6.80
CA TYR A 82 -43.74 23.80 -5.63
C TYR A 82 -43.54 23.09 -4.28
N GLY A 83 -43.17 21.80 -4.28
CA GLY A 83 -42.96 20.99 -3.08
C GLY A 83 -41.58 21.22 -2.42
N ALA A 84 -41.36 20.56 -1.29
CA ALA A 84 -40.06 20.56 -0.61
C ALA A 84 -39.00 19.85 -1.47
N SER A 85 -37.73 20.22 -1.30
CA SER A 85 -36.62 19.54 -1.97
C SER A 85 -36.49 18.10 -1.46
N GLU A 86 -36.28 17.16 -2.37
CA GLU A 86 -36.08 15.74 -2.06
C GLU A 86 -34.60 15.35 -2.22
N TYR A 87 -34.12 14.50 -1.31
CA TYR A 87 -32.76 13.95 -1.34
C TYR A 87 -32.60 12.98 -2.52
N ASN A 88 -31.51 13.13 -3.27
CA ASN A 88 -31.24 12.39 -4.51
C ASN A 88 -29.86 11.69 -4.49
N GLY A 89 -29.30 11.45 -3.31
CA GLY A 89 -27.98 10.84 -3.13
C GLY A 89 -26.87 11.86 -2.83
N LEU A 90 -25.64 11.36 -2.74
CA LEU A 90 -24.43 12.17 -2.53
C LEU A 90 -23.69 12.42 -3.85
N SER A 91 -23.03 13.58 -3.97
CA SER A 91 -22.05 13.84 -5.03
C SER A 91 -20.84 12.92 -4.87
N ALA A 92 -20.16 12.58 -5.98
CA ALA A 92 -18.95 11.76 -5.93
C ALA A 92 -17.92 12.36 -4.97
N GLN A 93 -17.31 11.52 -4.11
CA GLN A 93 -16.31 11.97 -3.13
C GLN A 93 -14.92 11.46 -3.51
N THR A 94 -13.94 12.38 -3.40
CA THR A 94 -12.52 12.07 -3.49
C THR A 94 -11.81 12.55 -2.23
N ASP A 95 -11.18 11.62 -1.53
CA ASP A 95 -10.36 11.87 -0.37
C ASP A 95 -8.89 12.02 -0.79
N THR A 96 -8.28 13.17 -0.54
CA THR A 96 -6.91 13.48 -0.97
C THR A 96 -5.99 13.60 0.23
N PHE A 97 -4.86 12.89 0.20
CA PHE A 97 -3.85 12.95 1.24
C PHE A 97 -2.51 13.45 0.72
N THR A 98 -1.91 14.43 1.43
CA THR A 98 -0.58 14.94 1.11
C THR A 98 0.51 14.06 1.73
N LEU A 99 1.50 13.67 0.93
CA LEU A 99 2.69 12.94 1.36
C LEU A 99 3.82 13.89 1.78
N LYS A 100 4.74 13.38 2.60
CA LYS A 100 5.88 14.18 3.11
C LYS A 100 6.81 14.71 2.02
N LYS A 101 6.96 13.97 0.93
CA LYS A 101 7.82 14.33 -0.21
C LYS A 101 7.19 13.77 -1.48
N PHE A 102 7.61 14.30 -2.61
CA PHE A 102 7.44 13.62 -3.89
C PHE A 102 8.25 12.32 -3.88
N ASP A 103 7.60 11.24 -4.32
CA ASP A 103 8.18 9.90 -4.46
C ASP A 103 7.92 9.45 -5.91
N GLU A 104 8.98 9.48 -6.71
CA GLU A 104 8.94 9.19 -8.14
C GLU A 104 8.55 7.74 -8.44
N VAL A 105 8.97 6.81 -7.59
CA VAL A 105 8.67 5.38 -7.72
C VAL A 105 7.18 5.16 -7.48
N LEU A 106 6.66 5.65 -6.35
CA LEU A 106 5.25 5.53 -6.02
C LEU A 106 4.38 6.24 -7.06
N ASN A 107 4.77 7.44 -7.51
CA ASN A 107 4.06 8.17 -8.55
C ASN A 107 3.92 7.35 -9.84
N ALA A 108 5.02 6.75 -10.32
CA ALA A 108 5.00 5.92 -11.51
C ALA A 108 4.07 4.70 -11.35
N GLN A 109 4.08 4.04 -10.19
CA GLN A 109 3.24 2.86 -9.95
C GLN A 109 1.76 3.20 -9.85
N LEU A 110 1.40 4.30 -9.18
CA LEU A 110 0.01 4.75 -9.10
C LEU A 110 -0.51 5.18 -10.48
N LEU A 111 0.31 5.86 -11.31
CA LEU A 111 -0.08 6.20 -12.68
C LEU A 111 -0.31 4.98 -13.57
N LYS A 112 0.53 3.95 -13.47
CA LYS A 112 0.32 2.67 -14.20
C LYS A 112 -1.00 1.99 -13.82
N CYS A 113 -1.49 2.22 -12.60
CA CYS A 113 -2.68 1.58 -12.05
C CYS A 113 -3.88 2.51 -11.88
N ALA A 114 -3.83 3.74 -12.41
CA ALA A 114 -4.86 4.75 -12.16
C ALA A 114 -6.25 4.37 -12.70
N ASN A 115 -6.31 3.50 -13.70
CA ASN A 115 -7.59 3.02 -14.26
C ASN A 115 -8.10 1.73 -13.60
N LYS A 116 -7.50 1.29 -12.48
CA LYS A 116 -7.89 0.09 -11.74
C LYS A 116 -8.60 0.48 -10.44
N GLY A 117 -9.69 -0.22 -10.11
CA GLY A 117 -10.33 -0.15 -8.79
C GLY A 117 -9.54 -0.87 -7.70
N TRP A 118 -9.62 -0.36 -6.48
CA TRP A 118 -8.86 -0.84 -5.33
C TRP A 118 -9.72 -0.85 -4.08
N ASP A 119 -9.47 -1.77 -3.16
CA ASP A 119 -10.03 -1.70 -1.82
C ASP A 119 -9.00 -1.09 -0.88
N VAL A 120 -9.44 -0.16 -0.02
CA VAL A 120 -8.52 0.63 0.81
C VAL A 120 -8.85 0.53 2.27
N TYR A 121 -7.81 0.29 3.07
CA TYR A 121 -7.84 0.42 4.52
C TYR A 121 -7.04 1.64 4.93
N PHE A 122 -7.62 2.52 5.73
CA PHE A 122 -6.88 3.63 6.33
C PHE A 122 -6.40 3.25 7.73
N TRP A 123 -5.36 3.88 8.24
CA TRP A 123 -5.11 3.84 9.68
C TRP A 123 -4.82 5.22 10.25
N ASN A 124 -5.32 5.46 11.46
CA ASN A 124 -5.13 6.73 12.15
C ASN A 124 -3.96 6.70 13.14
N GLN A 125 -3.73 7.84 13.81
CA GLN A 125 -2.65 8.00 14.78
C GLN A 125 -2.76 7.09 16.01
N ASP A 126 -3.95 6.56 16.31
CA ASP A 126 -4.21 5.66 17.43
C ASP A 126 -4.19 4.18 16.99
N ASN A 127 -3.64 3.89 15.81
CA ASN A 127 -3.56 2.54 15.22
C ASN A 127 -4.93 1.90 15.01
N MET A 128 -5.97 2.70 14.77
CA MET A 128 -7.26 2.19 14.34
C MET A 128 -7.21 1.92 12.85
N LEU A 129 -7.39 0.66 12.45
CA LEU A 129 -7.57 0.25 11.07
C LEU A 129 -9.03 0.53 10.68
N ILE A 130 -9.21 1.26 9.60
CA ILE A 130 -10.48 1.75 9.08
C ILE A 130 -10.75 1.01 7.78
N GLY A 131 -11.99 0.56 7.59
CA GLY A 131 -12.42 -0.19 6.43
C GLY A 131 -13.94 -0.12 6.26
N TYR A 132 -14.51 -1.20 5.74
CA TYR A 132 -15.89 -1.33 5.31
C TYR A 132 -16.50 -2.60 5.91
N ASN A 133 -17.75 -2.51 6.37
CA ASN A 133 -18.54 -3.65 6.83
C ASN A 133 -19.42 -4.16 5.70
N ASP A 134 -18.99 -5.24 5.05
CA ASP A 134 -19.73 -5.92 3.99
C ASP A 134 -20.61 -7.07 4.51
N ASP A 135 -21.14 -6.89 5.73
CA ASP A 135 -21.95 -7.88 6.45
C ASP A 135 -21.23 -9.21 6.76
N THR A 136 -19.91 -9.24 6.63
CA THR A 136 -19.08 -10.36 7.09
C THR A 136 -18.41 -10.08 8.43
N ASP A 137 -17.85 -11.14 9.04
CA ASP A 137 -17.10 -11.02 10.30
C ASP A 137 -15.71 -10.38 10.13
N ILE A 138 -15.27 -10.14 8.89
CA ILE A 138 -13.92 -9.65 8.56
C ILE A 138 -14.05 -8.26 7.95
N LEU A 139 -13.32 -7.30 8.52
CA LEU A 139 -13.26 -5.93 8.00
C LEU A 139 -12.80 -5.98 6.53
N ALA A 140 -13.64 -5.48 5.62
CA ALA A 140 -13.31 -5.31 4.21
C ALA A 140 -12.63 -3.95 3.99
N GLY A 141 -12.01 -3.76 2.82
CA GLY A 141 -11.48 -2.46 2.43
C GLY A 141 -12.60 -1.61 1.84
N ILE A 142 -12.47 -0.30 1.93
CA ILE A 142 -13.44 0.63 1.33
C ILE A 142 -13.22 0.62 -0.19
N PRO A 143 -14.24 0.34 -1.01
CA PRO A 143 -14.09 0.24 -2.45
C PRO A 143 -13.84 1.61 -3.10
N MET A 144 -12.73 1.71 -3.82
CA MET A 144 -12.33 2.88 -4.59
C MET A 144 -12.43 2.57 -6.08
N SER A 145 -13.05 3.48 -6.83
CA SER A 145 -13.08 3.42 -8.29
C SER A 145 -11.69 3.65 -8.90
N THR A 146 -10.89 4.51 -8.27
CA THR A 146 -9.51 4.80 -8.67
C THR A 146 -8.69 5.35 -7.51
N VAL A 147 -7.39 5.07 -7.54
CA VAL A 147 -6.38 5.73 -6.71
C VAL A 147 -5.29 6.31 -7.61
N TYR A 148 -5.07 7.61 -7.53
CA TYR A 148 -4.15 8.30 -8.44
C TYR A 148 -3.32 9.39 -7.74
N PRO A 149 -2.11 9.69 -8.23
CA PRO A 149 -1.29 10.73 -7.65
C PRO A 149 -1.53 12.09 -8.31
N THR A 150 -1.31 13.18 -7.58
CA THR A 150 -1.10 14.51 -8.15
C THR A 150 0.20 15.07 -7.60
N VAL A 151 1.04 15.63 -8.48
CA VAL A 151 2.43 15.96 -8.12
C VAL A 151 2.79 17.39 -8.49
N THR A 152 3.54 18.02 -7.58
CA THR A 152 4.40 19.16 -7.89
C THR A 152 5.83 18.63 -7.86
N GLN A 153 6.33 18.15 -8.99
CA GLN A 153 7.63 17.49 -9.07
C GLN A 153 8.77 18.45 -8.73
N TYR A 154 8.81 19.60 -9.40
CA TYR A 154 9.82 20.63 -9.17
C TYR A 154 9.27 21.69 -8.21
N PRO A 155 10.05 22.11 -7.19
CA PRO A 155 9.63 23.20 -6.32
C PRO A 155 9.50 24.49 -7.13
N THR A 156 8.50 25.31 -6.80
CA THR A 156 8.34 26.67 -7.31
C THR A 156 8.80 27.68 -6.26
N SER A 157 8.81 28.97 -6.59
CA SER A 157 9.07 30.02 -5.60
C SER A 157 8.07 30.02 -4.43
N SER A 158 6.90 29.41 -4.62
CA SER A 158 5.77 29.45 -3.67
C SER A 158 5.42 28.08 -3.08
N ALA A 159 5.97 26.98 -3.60
CA ALA A 159 5.62 25.63 -3.17
C ALA A 159 6.83 24.69 -3.23
N LYS A 160 6.94 23.80 -2.24
CA LYS A 160 7.95 22.72 -2.25
C LYS A 160 7.52 21.61 -3.22
N SER A 161 8.49 20.77 -3.59
CA SER A 161 8.18 19.51 -4.26
C SER A 161 7.28 18.66 -3.34
N ALA A 162 6.15 18.21 -3.87
CA ALA A 162 5.11 17.55 -3.09
C ALA A 162 4.32 16.56 -3.95
N MET A 163 3.69 15.61 -3.29
CA MET A 163 2.81 14.62 -3.90
C MET A 163 1.57 14.47 -3.03
N THR A 164 0.41 14.41 -3.66
CA THR A 164 -0.83 13.97 -3.03
C THR A 164 -1.26 12.66 -3.67
N VAL A 165 -2.00 11.85 -2.92
CA VAL A 165 -2.68 10.66 -3.42
C VAL A 165 -4.17 10.83 -3.18
N SER A 166 -4.94 10.68 -4.24
CA SER A 166 -6.38 10.84 -4.27
C SER A 166 -7.05 9.47 -4.33
N PHE A 167 -8.07 9.29 -3.49
CA PHE A 167 -8.86 8.08 -3.34
C PHE A 167 -10.31 8.42 -3.71
N SER A 168 -10.75 7.98 -4.90
CA SER A 168 -12.10 8.24 -5.37
C SER A 168 -12.99 7.06 -5.00
N HIS A 169 -14.00 7.31 -4.18
CA HIS A 169 -14.94 6.28 -3.75
C HIS A 169 -15.69 5.70 -4.96
N GLU A 170 -15.96 4.39 -4.93
CA GLU A 170 -16.86 3.78 -5.91
C GLU A 170 -18.31 4.20 -5.67
N ASP A 171 -18.78 4.07 -4.43
CA ASP A 171 -20.04 4.61 -3.95
C ASP A 171 -19.82 5.26 -2.58
N VAL A 172 -19.99 6.58 -2.53
CA VAL A 172 -19.76 7.38 -1.31
C VAL A 172 -20.86 7.18 -0.27
N GLU A 173 -22.11 7.03 -0.69
CA GLU A 173 -23.23 6.91 0.24
C GLU A 173 -23.15 5.55 0.94
N ASP A 174 -22.92 4.51 0.15
CA ASP A 174 -22.66 3.17 0.65
C ASP A 174 -21.42 3.12 1.57
N SER A 175 -20.31 3.76 1.16
CA SER A 175 -19.11 3.87 1.97
C SER A 175 -19.36 4.52 3.34
N GLN A 176 -20.20 5.57 3.39
CA GLN A 176 -20.50 6.28 4.63
C GLN A 176 -21.47 5.50 5.53
N LEU A 177 -22.41 4.74 4.93
CA LEU A 177 -23.36 3.91 5.67
C LEU A 177 -22.71 2.67 6.28
N HIS A 178 -21.75 2.07 5.58
CA HIS A 178 -21.11 0.80 5.96
C HIS A 178 -19.68 0.96 6.48
N PHE A 179 -19.28 2.19 6.83
CA PHE A 179 -17.97 2.45 7.40
C PHE A 179 -17.74 1.67 8.70
N ASP A 180 -16.59 0.99 8.82
CA ASP A 180 -16.23 0.21 10.02
C ASP A 180 -14.73 0.24 10.34
N TYR A 181 -14.32 -0.32 11.48
CA TYR A 181 -12.96 -0.22 11.98
C TYR A 181 -12.60 -1.27 13.04
N VAL A 182 -11.30 -1.55 13.16
CA VAL A 182 -10.70 -2.46 14.14
C VAL A 182 -9.53 -1.76 14.84
N GLN A 183 -9.41 -1.93 16.17
CA GLN A 183 -8.27 -1.44 16.92
C GLN A 183 -7.08 -2.40 16.79
N LEU A 184 -5.94 -1.90 16.33
CA LEU A 184 -4.68 -2.63 16.35
C LEU A 184 -3.91 -2.36 17.65
N ASP A 185 -3.12 -3.32 18.08
CA ASP A 185 -2.19 -3.24 19.21
C ASP A 185 -0.78 -2.80 18.81
N PHE A 186 -0.51 -2.69 17.51
CA PHE A 186 0.75 -2.22 16.93
C PHE A 186 0.53 -1.04 15.98
N ASN A 187 1.58 -0.30 15.65
CA ASN A 187 1.53 0.75 14.63
C ASN A 187 1.88 0.17 13.25
N PRO A 188 0.96 0.16 12.26
CA PRO A 188 1.21 -0.41 10.92
C PRO A 188 2.48 0.12 10.24
N LYS A 189 2.80 1.41 10.45
CA LYS A 189 3.98 2.07 9.87
C LYS A 189 5.30 1.33 10.16
N ASN A 190 5.38 0.64 11.29
CA ASN A 190 6.61 -0.05 11.70
C ASN A 190 6.83 -1.37 10.94
N PHE A 191 5.83 -1.87 10.22
CA PHE A 191 5.85 -3.18 9.59
C PHE A 191 5.62 -3.14 8.09
N VAL A 192 4.79 -2.23 7.60
CA VAL A 192 4.52 -2.13 6.16
C VAL A 192 5.79 -1.69 5.40
N LYS A 193 6.20 -2.49 4.42
CA LYS A 193 7.34 -2.20 3.54
C LYS A 193 6.97 -2.55 2.10
N GLY A 194 6.69 -1.54 1.28
CA GLY A 194 6.41 -1.73 -0.14
C GLY A 194 7.61 -2.28 -0.91
N LEU A 195 7.33 -2.85 -2.09
CA LEU A 195 8.34 -3.36 -3.00
C LEU A 195 8.77 -2.26 -3.97
N VAL A 196 10.04 -2.27 -4.35
CA VAL A 196 10.60 -1.43 -5.42
C VAL A 196 10.96 -2.32 -6.61
N ASP A 197 10.60 -1.87 -7.82
CA ASP A 197 10.94 -2.57 -9.05
C ASP A 197 12.46 -2.50 -9.30
N VAL A 198 13.10 -3.66 -9.43
CA VAL A 198 14.52 -3.79 -9.74
C VAL A 198 14.75 -4.64 -10.99
N VAL A 199 15.91 -4.48 -11.60
CA VAL A 199 16.42 -5.34 -12.67
C VAL A 199 17.67 -6.05 -12.17
N PHE A 200 17.77 -7.34 -12.44
CA PHE A 200 19.00 -8.09 -12.28
C PHE A 200 19.90 -7.83 -13.50
N GLN A 201 20.59 -6.70 -13.45
CA GLN A 201 21.31 -6.12 -14.57
C GLN A 201 22.60 -6.89 -14.85
N LYS A 202 22.70 -7.48 -16.04
CA LYS A 202 23.95 -8.09 -16.52
C LYS A 202 24.99 -7.01 -16.84
N LEU A 203 26.24 -7.25 -16.45
CA LEU A 203 27.38 -6.40 -16.79
C LEU A 203 28.16 -6.97 -18.00
N GLU A 204 29.17 -6.24 -18.46
CA GLU A 204 30.02 -6.66 -19.58
C GLU A 204 30.83 -7.92 -19.27
N ALA A 205 31.32 -8.06 -18.03
CA ALA A 205 32.06 -9.23 -17.60
C ALA A 205 31.15 -10.46 -17.49
N GLU A 206 31.67 -11.62 -17.90
CA GLU A 206 30.88 -12.83 -18.00
C GLU A 206 30.26 -13.24 -16.66
N ASN A 207 28.96 -13.54 -16.68
CA ASN A 207 28.18 -13.98 -15.52
C ASN A 207 28.20 -13.03 -14.31
N THR A 208 28.49 -11.75 -14.53
CA THR A 208 28.47 -10.72 -13.48
C THR A 208 27.23 -9.84 -13.57
N TYR A 209 26.67 -9.50 -12.41
CA TYR A 209 25.38 -8.86 -12.28
C TYR A 209 25.34 -7.86 -11.12
N LYS A 210 24.40 -6.91 -11.24
CA LYS A 210 23.98 -5.97 -10.20
C LYS A 210 22.47 -5.97 -10.04
N ILE A 211 21.99 -5.52 -8.88
CA ILE A 211 20.58 -5.24 -8.64
C ILE A 211 20.38 -3.75 -8.74
N VAL A 212 19.60 -3.31 -9.72
CA VAL A 212 19.46 -1.89 -10.04
C VAL A 212 17.99 -1.52 -10.02
N GLU A 213 17.63 -0.46 -9.30
CA GLU A 213 16.25 0.08 -9.35
C GLU A 213 15.92 0.57 -10.76
N VAL A 214 14.71 0.24 -11.23
CA VAL A 214 14.25 0.64 -12.57
C VAL A 214 14.20 2.16 -12.72
N VAL A 215 13.73 2.83 -11.68
CA VAL A 215 13.65 4.30 -11.64
C VAL A 215 14.94 4.81 -10.99
N GLY A 216 15.61 5.75 -11.65
CA GLY A 216 16.84 6.37 -11.12
C GLY A 216 18.11 5.54 -11.24
N GLY A 217 18.03 4.23 -11.48
CA GLY A 217 19.21 3.38 -11.70
C GLY A 217 20.05 3.17 -10.44
N TYR A 218 19.45 3.26 -9.25
CA TYR A 218 20.17 3.11 -7.98
C TYR A 218 20.64 1.66 -7.79
N ASP A 219 21.93 1.49 -7.51
CA ASP A 219 22.55 0.19 -7.26
C ASP A 219 22.27 -0.28 -5.83
N ARG A 220 21.53 -1.38 -5.71
CA ARG A 220 21.17 -2.03 -4.43
C ARG A 220 21.94 -3.32 -4.19
N THR A 221 22.98 -3.58 -4.98
CA THR A 221 23.77 -4.82 -4.87
C THR A 221 24.44 -4.93 -3.50
N GLU A 222 24.83 -3.82 -2.88
CA GLU A 222 25.37 -3.84 -1.51
C GLU A 222 24.37 -4.32 -0.46
N GLU A 223 23.08 -4.02 -0.63
CA GLU A 223 22.03 -4.40 0.33
C GLU A 223 21.70 -5.90 0.26
N PHE A 224 21.76 -6.49 -0.95
CA PHE A 224 21.22 -7.84 -1.18
C PHE A 224 22.25 -8.86 -1.68
N GLY A 225 23.44 -8.42 -2.09
CA GLY A 225 24.43 -9.27 -2.75
C GLY A 225 24.83 -10.48 -1.92
N SER A 226 25.13 -10.26 -0.62
CA SER A 226 25.48 -11.36 0.30
C SER A 226 24.30 -12.32 0.50
N LEU A 227 23.09 -11.80 0.73
CA LEU A 227 21.89 -12.63 0.91
C LEU A 227 21.57 -13.49 -0.32
N ILE A 228 21.82 -12.96 -1.51
CA ILE A 228 21.63 -13.69 -2.77
C ILE A 228 22.72 -14.73 -2.96
N ALA A 229 23.97 -14.40 -2.66
CA ALA A 229 25.07 -15.36 -2.75
C ALA A 229 24.86 -16.55 -1.80
N ASP A 230 24.50 -16.27 -0.54
CA ASP A 230 24.29 -17.28 0.50
C ASP A 230 23.13 -18.23 0.18
N GLY A 231 22.09 -17.74 -0.49
CA GLY A 231 20.85 -18.48 -0.79
C GLY A 231 20.57 -18.70 -2.28
N ALA A 232 21.58 -18.65 -3.16
CA ALA A 232 21.39 -18.51 -4.61
C ALA A 232 20.40 -19.52 -5.22
N ALA A 233 20.50 -20.80 -4.88
CA ALA A 233 19.61 -21.84 -5.42
C ALA A 233 18.14 -21.66 -4.97
N GLU A 234 17.93 -21.03 -3.82
CA GLU A 234 16.62 -20.82 -3.23
C GLU A 234 15.99 -19.50 -3.68
N VAL A 235 16.78 -18.46 -3.94
CA VAL A 235 16.29 -17.11 -4.26
C VAL A 235 16.38 -16.74 -5.73
N MET A 236 17.11 -17.52 -6.55
CA MET A 236 17.25 -17.30 -7.97
C MET A 236 16.68 -18.43 -8.82
N ASN A 237 16.17 -18.08 -10.00
CA ASN A 237 15.89 -18.99 -11.09
C ASN A 237 17.12 -19.17 -11.96
N ASN A 238 17.30 -20.37 -12.51
CA ASN A 238 18.33 -20.68 -13.50
C ASN A 238 19.78 -20.44 -13.04
N VAL A 239 20.03 -20.49 -11.74
CA VAL A 239 21.36 -20.40 -11.13
C VAL A 239 21.63 -21.62 -10.25
N THR A 240 22.87 -22.10 -10.25
CA THR A 240 23.34 -23.19 -9.39
C THR A 240 23.94 -22.66 -8.10
N SER A 241 24.77 -21.61 -8.21
CA SER A 241 25.41 -20.92 -7.09
C SER A 241 25.74 -19.48 -7.47
N ALA A 242 25.98 -18.63 -6.48
CA ALA A 242 26.47 -17.27 -6.70
C ALA A 242 27.52 -16.90 -5.63
N THR A 243 28.37 -15.93 -5.97
CA THR A 243 29.33 -15.30 -5.06
C THR A 243 29.13 -13.79 -5.10
N TYR A 244 29.38 -13.14 -3.97
CA TYR A 244 29.33 -11.69 -3.87
C TYR A 244 30.67 -11.14 -3.37
N SER A 245 31.28 -10.26 -4.15
CA SER A 245 32.54 -9.59 -3.82
C SER A 245 32.62 -8.25 -4.54
N ASP A 246 33.17 -7.24 -3.88
CA ASP A 246 33.43 -5.91 -4.46
C ASP A 246 32.20 -5.27 -5.14
N GLY A 247 31.02 -5.45 -4.55
CA GLY A 247 29.78 -4.87 -5.09
C GLY A 247 29.22 -5.58 -6.33
N ILE A 248 29.70 -6.79 -6.65
CA ILE A 248 29.30 -7.54 -7.84
C ILE A 248 28.81 -8.94 -7.43
N ILE A 249 27.71 -9.37 -8.03
CA ILE A 249 27.21 -10.75 -7.93
C ILE A 249 27.72 -11.52 -9.15
N THR A 250 28.49 -12.57 -8.91
CA THR A 250 28.92 -13.50 -9.96
C THR A 250 28.17 -14.82 -9.81
N ILE A 251 27.56 -15.31 -10.87
CA ILE A 251 26.70 -16.51 -10.82
C ILE A 251 27.30 -17.68 -11.61
N VAL A 252 26.84 -18.90 -11.28
CA VAL A 252 26.99 -20.09 -12.12
C VAL A 252 25.63 -20.40 -12.74
N PRO A 253 25.38 -20.01 -14.00
CA PRO A 253 24.08 -20.18 -14.63
C PRO A 253 23.82 -21.65 -15.02
N LYS A 254 22.55 -22.04 -15.08
CA LYS A 254 22.12 -23.29 -15.71
C LYS A 254 22.09 -23.11 -17.22
N ALA A 255 22.53 -24.12 -17.97
CA ALA A 255 22.65 -24.04 -19.42
C ALA A 255 21.31 -23.69 -20.09
N GLY A 256 21.35 -22.73 -21.02
CA GLY A 256 20.21 -22.38 -21.89
C GLY A 256 19.10 -21.54 -21.26
N ALA A 257 19.29 -20.97 -20.07
CA ALA A 257 18.25 -20.19 -19.40
C ALA A 257 18.77 -18.86 -18.83
N VAL A 258 17.90 -17.84 -18.81
CA VAL A 258 18.23 -16.49 -18.32
C VAL A 258 18.07 -16.45 -16.78
N PRO A 259 19.12 -16.05 -16.05
CA PRO A 259 19.05 -15.85 -14.60
C PRO A 259 18.06 -14.76 -14.21
N SER A 260 17.29 -15.00 -13.14
CA SER A 260 16.42 -14.00 -12.52
C SER A 260 16.22 -14.28 -11.04
N LEU A 261 15.81 -13.29 -10.28
CA LEU A 261 15.30 -13.43 -8.92
C LEU A 261 13.95 -14.15 -8.95
N LYS A 262 13.67 -14.91 -7.89
CA LYS A 262 12.33 -15.48 -7.65
C LYS A 262 11.36 -14.42 -7.17
N ALA A 263 10.09 -14.83 -7.04
CA ALA A 263 9.01 -13.97 -6.58
C ALA A 263 9.30 -13.40 -5.18
N PRO A 264 8.77 -12.19 -4.86
CA PRO A 264 9.02 -11.53 -3.58
C PRO A 264 8.66 -12.38 -2.34
N SER A 265 7.68 -13.28 -2.46
CA SER A 265 7.26 -14.21 -1.41
C SER A 265 8.39 -15.16 -1.03
N VAL A 266 9.10 -15.71 -2.01
CA VAL A 266 10.25 -16.60 -1.81
C VAL A 266 11.47 -15.83 -1.32
N LEU A 267 11.69 -14.62 -1.83
CA LEU A 267 12.78 -13.74 -1.37
C LEU A 267 12.61 -13.38 0.12
N TYR A 268 11.37 -13.11 0.53
CA TYR A 268 11.01 -12.76 1.90
C TYR A 268 11.44 -13.82 2.91
N GLU A 269 11.25 -15.11 2.60
CA GLU A 269 11.66 -16.24 3.46
C GLU A 269 13.16 -16.28 3.74
N LYS A 270 13.97 -15.70 2.84
CA LYS A 270 15.43 -15.59 2.97
C LYS A 270 15.89 -14.21 3.45
N GLY A 271 14.97 -13.38 3.95
CA GLY A 271 15.28 -12.06 4.49
C GLY A 271 15.52 -10.97 3.44
N ILE A 272 15.35 -11.28 2.15
CA ILE A 272 15.42 -10.30 1.06
C ILE A 272 14.06 -9.61 0.95
N ARG A 273 14.00 -8.33 1.33
CA ARG A 273 12.74 -7.58 1.51
C ARG A 273 12.75 -6.25 0.80
N GLY A 274 11.64 -5.89 0.15
CA GLY A 274 11.40 -4.57 -0.43
C GLY A 274 11.82 -4.44 -1.89
N ILE A 275 11.98 -5.54 -2.62
CA ILE A 275 12.29 -5.55 -4.05
C ILE A 275 11.43 -6.57 -4.79
N GLU A 276 11.15 -6.29 -6.06
CA GLU A 276 10.57 -7.21 -7.02
C GLU A 276 11.35 -7.09 -8.33
N GLN A 277 11.85 -8.20 -8.86
CA GLN A 277 12.44 -8.15 -10.20
C GLN A 277 11.32 -7.94 -11.22
N VAL A 278 11.49 -6.93 -12.06
CA VAL A 278 10.71 -6.77 -13.27
C VAL A 278 11.56 -7.11 -14.49
N SER A 279 10.90 -7.61 -15.54
CA SER A 279 11.50 -7.99 -16.82
C SER A 279 11.69 -6.80 -17.73
#